data_AF-A0A3L9M803-F1
#
_entry.id   AF-A0A3L9M803-F1
#
_cell.length_a   1.000
_cell.length_b   1.000
_cell.length_c   1.000
_cell.angle_alpha   90.00
_cell.angle_beta   90.00
_cell.angle_gamma   90.00
#
_symmetry.space_group_name_H-M   'P 1'
#
loop_
_entity.id
_entity.type
_entity.pdbx_description
1 polymer ?
#
loop_
_entity_poly.entity_id
_entity_poly.type
_entity_poly.pdbx_seq_one_letter_code
_entity_poly.pdbx_strand_id
1 'polypeptide(L)'
;MGAGLAVILLGIIILLLVPFIYFGIRMVGYPKAAIAISLGVFLLVSIPLLKFSYRSQMYDKYDALVDFHDANINVKGSLRVLDNDISGFRSVEQNSTFIMDSSEVNQYIKRIENQPDYIISPTILDLRNEMNRSNSGKIIRSYRHKDMFITETYQKTDEYTVKTSSFTFKKNNDTVQFYKMEDY
;
A
#
# COMPACT_ATOMS: atom_id res chain seq x y z
N MET A 1 -0.19 7.26 -9.87
CA MET A 1 1.05 6.82 -10.55
C MET A 1 2.01 7.94 -10.99
N GLY A 2 1.58 9.09 -11.54
CA GLY A 2 2.51 10.08 -12.13
C GLY A 2 3.39 10.91 -11.17
N ALA A 3 2.88 11.28 -9.98
CA ALA A 3 3.61 12.19 -9.08
C ALA A 3 4.80 11.52 -8.37
N GLY A 4 4.68 10.24 -7.98
CA GLY A 4 5.76 9.51 -7.29
C GLY A 4 6.98 9.29 -8.20
N LEU A 5 6.75 8.90 -9.46
CA LEU A 5 7.80 8.75 -10.45
C LEU A 5 8.52 10.08 -10.75
N ALA A 6 7.78 11.19 -10.80
CA ALA A 6 8.36 12.52 -11.02
C ALA A 6 9.29 12.93 -9.87
N VAL A 7 8.93 12.66 -8.62
CA VAL A 7 9.76 12.95 -7.44
C VAL A 7 11.05 12.12 -7.44
N ILE A 8 10.95 10.82 -7.80
CA ILE A 8 12.13 9.94 -7.90
C ILE A 8 13.07 10.43 -9.00
N LEU A 9 12.54 10.75 -10.19
CA LEU A 9 13.32 11.27 -11.30
C LEU A 9 14.00 12.60 -10.95
N LEU A 10 13.28 13.53 -10.31
CA LEU A 10 13.84 14.80 -9.85
C LEU A 10 14.95 14.60 -8.84
N GLY A 11 14.79 13.66 -7.90
CA GLY A 11 15.82 13.29 -6.93
C GLY A 11 17.09 12.76 -7.61
N ILE A 12 16.97 11.88 -8.61
CA ILE A 12 18.10 11.36 -9.39
C ILE A 12 18.83 12.50 -10.13
N ILE A 13 18.08 13.43 -10.75
CA ILE A 13 18.66 14.59 -11.44
C ILE A 13 19.46 15.45 -10.46
N ILE A 14 18.94 15.72 -9.26
CA ILE A 14 19.66 16.51 -8.24
C ILE A 14 20.93 15.77 -7.78
N LEU A 15 20.88 14.45 -7.61
CA LEU A 15 22.06 13.65 -7.26
C LEU A 15 23.15 13.72 -8.34
N LEU A 16 22.77 13.73 -9.64
CA LEU A 16 23.71 13.93 -10.75
C LEU A 16 24.34 15.33 -10.76
N LEU A 17 23.71 16.32 -10.14
CA LEU A 17 24.24 17.69 -10.00
C LEU A 17 25.22 17.84 -8.82
N VAL A 18 25.24 16.92 -7.85
CA VAL A 18 26.14 16.99 -6.68
C VAL A 18 27.62 17.14 -7.06
N PRO A 19 28.17 16.40 -8.05
CA PRO A 19 29.54 16.60 -8.51
C PRO A 19 29.78 18.02 -9.04
N PHE A 20 28.82 18.60 -9.76
CA PHE A 20 28.95 19.96 -10.30
C PHE A 20 28.93 21.02 -9.19
N ILE A 21 28.09 20.84 -8.17
CA ILE A 21 28.07 21.67 -6.96
C ILE A 21 29.44 21.61 -6.25
N TYR A 22 29.98 20.40 -6.10
CA TYR A 22 31.30 20.19 -5.50
C TYR A 22 32.40 20.92 -6.27
N PHE A 23 32.50 20.70 -7.59
CA PHE A 23 33.54 21.32 -8.40
C PHE A 23 33.39 22.84 -8.49
N GLY A 24 32.16 23.36 -8.60
CA GLY A 24 31.89 24.80 -8.64
C GLY A 24 32.37 25.52 -7.38
N ILE A 25 32.02 25.03 -6.19
CA ILE A 25 32.45 25.63 -4.92
C ILE A 25 33.96 25.48 -4.71
N ARG A 26 34.53 24.33 -5.12
CA ARG A 26 35.98 24.09 -5.04
C ARG A 26 36.77 25.05 -5.93
N MET A 27 36.29 25.38 -7.13
CA MET A 27 36.93 26.34 -8.04
C MET A 27 36.95 27.77 -7.49
N VAL A 28 35.96 28.15 -6.66
CA VAL A 28 35.91 29.47 -5.99
C VAL A 28 36.87 29.55 -4.78
N GLY A 29 37.56 28.44 -4.43
CA GLY A 29 38.61 28.43 -3.40
C GLY A 29 38.15 27.95 -2.02
N TYR A 30 36.95 27.38 -1.89
CA TYR A 30 36.40 26.90 -0.60
C TYR A 30 36.27 25.37 -0.54
N PRO A 31 37.38 24.60 -0.46
CA PRO A 31 37.33 23.14 -0.55
C PRO A 31 36.60 22.47 0.62
N LYS A 32 36.71 23.02 1.84
CA LYS A 32 36.00 22.47 3.02
C LYS A 32 34.49 22.70 2.92
N ALA A 33 34.07 23.87 2.45
CA ALA A 33 32.66 24.18 2.21
C ALA A 33 32.08 23.33 1.06
N ALA A 34 32.87 23.09 0.00
CA ALA A 34 32.47 22.22 -1.10
C ALA A 34 32.09 20.82 -0.61
N ILE A 35 32.88 20.23 0.29
CA ILE A 35 32.58 18.93 0.88
C ILE A 35 31.30 19.00 1.73
N ALA A 36 31.22 19.95 2.66
CA ALA A 36 30.10 20.06 3.59
C ALA A 36 28.76 20.28 2.87
N ILE A 37 28.73 21.20 1.89
CA ILE A 37 27.52 21.53 1.13
C ILE A 37 27.11 20.35 0.22
N SER A 38 28.07 19.75 -0.49
CA SER A 38 27.76 18.63 -1.39
C SER A 38 27.27 17.41 -0.63
N LEU A 39 27.88 17.11 0.53
CA LEU A 39 27.43 16.03 1.40
C LEU A 39 26.04 16.33 1.99
N GLY A 40 25.79 17.58 2.40
CA GLY A 40 24.49 18.03 2.88
C GLY A 40 23.38 17.84 1.84
N VAL A 41 23.60 18.29 0.61
CA VAL A 41 22.64 18.12 -0.50
C VAL A 41 22.45 16.63 -0.82
N PHE A 42 23.54 15.86 -0.87
CA PHE A 42 23.47 14.42 -1.12
C PHE A 42 22.59 13.72 -0.08
N LEU A 43 22.81 13.96 1.22
CA LEU A 43 22.03 13.34 2.29
C LEU A 43 20.58 13.80 2.29
N LEU A 44 20.33 15.10 2.07
CA LEU A 44 19.00 15.68 2.02
C LEU A 44 18.13 15.01 0.94
N VAL A 45 18.72 14.64 -0.19
CA VAL A 45 18.01 13.99 -1.29
C VAL A 45 17.99 12.47 -1.14
N SER A 46 19.08 11.86 -0.68
CA SER A 46 19.21 10.40 -0.57
C SER A 46 18.32 9.81 0.51
N ILE A 47 18.20 10.46 1.68
CA ILE A 47 17.41 9.94 2.80
C ILE A 47 15.93 9.78 2.42
N PRO A 48 15.24 10.78 1.85
CA PRO A 48 13.87 10.62 1.39
C PRO A 48 13.73 9.56 0.29
N LEU A 49 14.63 9.54 -0.71
CA LEU A 49 14.59 8.56 -1.80
C LEU A 49 14.68 7.13 -1.28
N LEU A 50 15.61 6.87 -0.36
CA LEU A 50 15.75 5.57 0.29
C LEU A 50 14.47 5.24 1.07
N LYS A 51 13.94 6.16 1.88
CA LYS A 51 12.71 5.92 2.65
C LYS A 51 11.52 5.57 1.75
N PHE A 52 11.36 6.24 0.61
CA PHE A 52 10.32 5.92 -0.37
C PHE A 52 10.52 4.53 -0.97
N SER A 53 11.75 4.19 -1.39
CA SER A 53 12.04 2.89 -1.98
C SER A 53 11.95 1.72 -0.99
N TYR A 54 12.25 1.95 0.29
CA TYR A 54 12.20 0.91 1.33
C TYR A 54 10.79 0.63 1.83
N ARG A 55 9.85 1.57 1.69
CA ARG A 55 8.49 1.43 2.25
C ARG A 55 7.75 0.23 1.67
N SER A 56 7.87 0.00 0.37
CA SER A 56 7.30 -1.18 -0.31
C SER A 56 7.94 -2.50 0.15
N GLN A 57 9.21 -2.50 0.53
CA GLN A 57 9.95 -3.69 0.96
C GLN A 57 9.77 -4.03 2.44
N MET A 58 9.27 -3.09 3.26
CA MET A 58 9.08 -3.31 4.69
C MET A 58 7.79 -4.05 5.04
N TYR A 59 6.84 -4.17 4.11
CA TYR A 59 5.62 -4.92 4.34
C TYR A 59 5.91 -6.41 4.33
N ASP A 60 5.82 -7.03 5.50
CA ASP A 60 6.19 -8.42 5.70
C ASP A 60 4.96 -9.32 5.92
N LYS A 61 5.23 -10.60 6.20
CA LYS A 61 4.18 -11.58 6.46
C LYS A 61 3.36 -11.23 7.71
N TYR A 62 3.98 -10.65 8.73
CA TYR A 62 3.28 -10.30 9.97
C TYR A 62 2.29 -9.17 9.71
N ASP A 63 2.69 -8.13 9.00
CA ASP A 63 1.80 -7.04 8.59
C ASP A 63 0.62 -7.56 7.77
N ALA A 64 0.89 -8.46 6.82
CA ALA A 64 -0.15 -9.11 6.03
C ALA A 64 -1.15 -9.87 6.90
N LEU A 65 -0.68 -10.66 7.89
CA LEU A 65 -1.56 -11.38 8.81
C LEU A 65 -2.43 -10.44 9.65
N VAL A 66 -1.91 -9.27 10.04
CA VAL A 66 -2.71 -8.24 10.72
C VAL A 66 -3.82 -7.72 9.82
N ASP A 67 -3.52 -7.40 8.56
CA ASP A 67 -4.53 -6.91 7.61
C ASP A 67 -5.60 -7.99 7.28
N PHE A 68 -5.20 -9.27 7.16
CA PHE A 68 -6.15 -10.38 7.03
C PHE A 68 -7.04 -10.52 8.27
N HIS A 69 -6.46 -10.46 9.46
CA HIS A 69 -7.19 -10.50 10.72
C HIS A 69 -8.17 -9.32 10.83
N ASP A 70 -7.77 -8.13 10.39
CA ASP A 70 -8.63 -6.96 10.31
C ASP A 70 -9.83 -7.21 9.39
N ALA A 71 -9.67 -7.88 8.26
CA ALA A 71 -10.79 -8.26 7.41
C ALA A 71 -11.62 -9.46 7.95
N ASN A 72 -11.37 -9.91 9.18
CA ASN A 72 -11.99 -11.09 9.79
C ASN A 72 -11.69 -12.39 9.03
N ILE A 73 -10.49 -12.47 8.43
CA ILE A 73 -9.96 -13.59 7.66
C ILE A 73 -8.81 -14.19 8.47
N ASN A 74 -9.02 -15.36 9.07
CA ASN A 74 -8.03 -16.00 9.93
C ASN A 74 -7.20 -17.02 9.14
N VAL A 75 -6.01 -16.63 8.68
CA VAL A 75 -5.13 -17.44 7.84
C VAL A 75 -4.41 -18.50 8.67
N LYS A 76 -4.63 -19.78 8.34
CA LYS A 76 -4.02 -20.94 9.01
C LYS A 76 -2.82 -21.49 8.25
N GLY A 77 -2.80 -21.34 6.93
CA GLY A 77 -1.79 -21.92 6.04
C GLY A 77 -0.55 -21.05 5.84
N SER A 78 0.25 -21.42 4.84
CA SER A 78 1.37 -20.61 4.38
C SER A 78 0.87 -19.38 3.63
N LEU A 79 1.16 -18.20 4.17
CA LEU A 79 1.01 -16.92 3.48
C LEU A 79 2.38 -16.42 3.01
N ARG A 80 2.48 -16.08 1.73
CA ARG A 80 3.67 -15.44 1.14
C ARG A 80 3.29 -14.15 0.44
N VAL A 81 3.98 -13.06 0.78
CA VAL A 81 3.91 -11.79 0.05
C VAL A 81 4.73 -11.93 -1.22
N LEU A 82 4.09 -11.79 -2.39
CA LEU A 82 4.75 -11.88 -3.69
C LEU A 82 5.20 -10.51 -4.19
N ASP A 83 4.32 -9.52 -4.04
CA ASP A 83 4.56 -8.16 -4.45
C ASP A 83 3.85 -7.20 -3.49
N ASN A 84 4.42 -6.02 -3.33
CA ASN A 84 3.86 -4.96 -2.52
C ASN A 84 4.35 -3.61 -3.03
N ASP A 85 3.40 -2.74 -3.38
CA ASP A 85 3.66 -1.36 -3.75
C ASP A 85 2.91 -0.44 -2.77
N ILE A 86 3.64 0.47 -2.14
CA ILE A 86 3.07 1.47 -1.23
C ILE A 86 3.45 2.85 -1.77
N SER A 87 2.43 3.66 -2.05
CA SER A 87 2.59 4.98 -2.63
C SER A 87 1.73 6.01 -1.89
N GLY A 88 2.00 7.29 -2.15
CA GLY A 88 1.24 8.39 -1.55
C GLY A 88 1.79 8.89 -0.20
N PHE A 89 1.27 10.06 0.20
CA PHE A 89 1.76 10.79 1.38
C PHE A 89 0.62 11.15 2.33
N ARG A 90 -0.39 11.88 1.86
CA ARG A 90 -1.61 12.21 2.63
C ARG A 90 -2.69 11.13 2.51
N SER A 91 -2.85 10.60 1.31
CA SER A 91 -3.56 9.35 1.06
C SER A 91 -2.49 8.32 0.75
N VAL A 92 -2.32 7.33 1.61
CA VAL A 92 -1.35 6.25 1.42
C VAL A 92 -2.10 5.08 0.81
N GLU A 93 -1.75 4.73 -0.42
CA GLU A 93 -2.30 3.59 -1.15
C GLU A 93 -1.30 2.44 -1.12
N GLN A 94 -1.80 1.23 -0.89
CA GLN A 94 -1.02 0.01 -0.89
C GLN A 94 -1.71 -1.03 -1.78
N ASN A 95 -0.95 -1.63 -2.69
CA ASN A 95 -1.35 -2.76 -3.50
C ASN A 95 -0.42 -3.91 -3.19
N SER A 96 -0.96 -5.05 -2.74
CA SER A 96 -0.16 -6.24 -2.43
C SER A 96 -0.74 -7.46 -3.13
N THR A 97 0.15 -8.35 -3.58
CA THR A 97 -0.21 -9.67 -4.07
C THR A 97 0.28 -10.73 -3.09
N PHE A 98 -0.63 -11.60 -2.67
CA PHE A 98 -0.33 -12.72 -1.78
C PHE A 98 -0.50 -14.05 -2.49
N ILE A 99 0.27 -15.05 -2.06
CA ILE A 99 0.04 -16.46 -2.38
C ILE A 99 -0.39 -17.18 -1.10
N MET A 100 -1.49 -17.91 -1.20
CA MET A 100 -2.13 -18.70 -0.15
C MET A 100 -2.48 -20.11 -0.67
N ASP A 101 -2.77 -21.05 0.22
CA ASP A 101 -3.27 -22.35 -0.21
C ASP A 101 -4.63 -22.19 -0.95
N SER A 102 -4.71 -22.67 -2.18
CA SER A 102 -5.94 -22.61 -3.00
C SER A 102 -7.13 -23.29 -2.31
N SER A 103 -6.90 -24.31 -1.47
CA SER A 103 -7.94 -24.95 -0.67
C SER A 103 -8.49 -24.01 0.40
N GLU A 104 -7.63 -23.19 1.01
CA GLU A 104 -7.99 -22.19 2.00
C GLU A 104 -8.72 -21.01 1.35
N VAL A 105 -8.26 -20.55 0.18
CA VAL A 105 -8.99 -19.55 -0.65
C VAL A 105 -10.41 -20.02 -0.95
N ASN A 106 -10.57 -21.27 -1.40
CA ASN A 106 -11.88 -21.84 -1.68
C ASN A 106 -12.76 -21.99 -0.42
N GLN A 107 -12.18 -22.24 0.75
CA GLN A 107 -12.92 -22.25 2.03
C GLN A 107 -13.42 -20.84 2.39
N TYR A 108 -12.61 -19.79 2.21
CA TYR A 108 -13.06 -18.42 2.42
C TYR A 108 -14.15 -18.00 1.45
N ILE A 109 -14.02 -18.35 0.17
CA ILE A 109 -15.06 -18.08 -0.81
C ILE A 109 -16.39 -18.72 -0.38
N LYS A 110 -16.37 -19.97 0.07
CA LYS A 110 -17.58 -20.63 0.60
C LYS A 110 -18.13 -19.92 1.83
N ARG A 111 -17.27 -19.42 2.72
CA ARG A 111 -17.70 -18.64 3.89
C ARG A 111 -18.37 -17.33 3.46
N ILE A 112 -17.80 -16.62 2.50
CA ILE A 112 -18.39 -15.41 1.91
C ILE A 112 -19.76 -15.73 1.31
N GLU A 113 -19.87 -16.77 0.48
CA GLU A 113 -21.14 -17.18 -0.14
C GLU A 113 -22.23 -17.55 0.88
N ASN A 114 -21.85 -17.95 2.10
CA ASN A 114 -22.76 -18.31 3.19
C ASN A 114 -23.07 -17.15 4.16
N GLN A 115 -22.50 -15.96 3.95
CA GLN A 115 -22.81 -14.80 4.79
C GLN A 115 -24.23 -14.30 4.52
N PRO A 116 -24.99 -13.89 5.56
CA PRO A 116 -26.37 -13.45 5.40
C PRO A 116 -26.51 -12.16 4.58
N ASP A 117 -25.46 -11.34 4.55
CA ASP A 117 -25.34 -10.08 3.82
C ASP A 117 -24.61 -10.22 2.47
N TYR A 118 -24.33 -11.44 2.03
CA TYR A 118 -23.67 -11.70 0.76
C TYR A 118 -24.56 -11.30 -0.42
N ILE A 119 -24.00 -10.48 -1.32
CA ILE A 119 -24.67 -10.02 -2.53
C ILE A 119 -23.84 -10.28 -3.78
N ILE A 120 -24.53 -10.47 -4.90
CA ILE A 120 -23.92 -10.49 -6.23
C ILE A 120 -24.13 -9.10 -6.84
N SER A 121 -23.04 -8.37 -7.04
CA SER A 121 -23.08 -6.99 -7.54
C SER A 121 -22.71 -6.90 -9.02
N PRO A 122 -23.50 -6.19 -9.85
CA PRO A 122 -23.16 -5.96 -11.26
C PRO A 122 -21.97 -5.02 -11.45
N THR A 123 -21.58 -4.27 -10.41
CA THR A 123 -20.45 -3.34 -10.39
C THR A 123 -19.55 -3.62 -9.18
N ILE A 124 -18.28 -3.21 -9.27
CA ILE A 124 -17.42 -3.13 -8.09
C ILE A 124 -18.04 -2.08 -7.16
N LEU A 125 -18.26 -2.45 -5.91
CA LEU A 125 -18.80 -1.55 -4.90
C LEU A 125 -17.66 -0.75 -4.27
N ASP A 126 -17.96 0.32 -3.55
CA ASP A 126 -16.94 1.11 -2.86
C ASP A 126 -17.46 1.58 -1.52
N LEU A 127 -17.16 0.80 -0.47
CA LEU A 127 -17.54 1.14 0.90
C LEU A 127 -17.08 2.55 1.31
N ARG A 128 -15.98 3.07 0.77
CA ARG A 128 -15.47 4.41 1.10
C ARG A 128 -16.47 5.50 0.71
N ASN A 129 -16.97 5.45 -0.52
CA ASN A 129 -17.89 6.45 -1.04
C ASN A 129 -19.23 6.41 -0.32
N GLU A 130 -19.66 5.22 0.11
CA GLU A 130 -20.90 5.01 0.86
C GLU A 130 -20.78 5.50 2.32
N MET A 131 -19.62 5.32 2.95
CA MET A 131 -19.41 5.55 4.38
C MET A 131 -18.88 6.95 4.75
N ASN A 132 -18.52 7.79 3.78
CA ASN A 132 -18.13 9.19 3.98
C ASN A 132 -19.17 10.06 4.74
N ARG A 133 -20.31 9.51 5.17
CA ARG A 133 -21.43 10.21 5.81
C ARG A 133 -21.93 9.62 7.13
N SER A 134 -21.35 8.54 7.67
CA SER A 134 -21.90 7.88 8.87
C SER A 134 -20.85 7.43 9.89
N ASN A 135 -21.33 7.26 11.14
CA ASN A 135 -20.62 7.18 12.41
C ASN A 135 -19.45 6.19 12.51
N SER A 136 -18.60 6.50 13.49
CA SER A 136 -17.51 5.68 14.04
C SER A 136 -17.84 4.19 14.10
N GLY A 137 -17.07 3.37 13.38
CA GLY A 137 -17.20 1.93 13.42
C GLY A 137 -16.38 1.25 12.33
N LYS A 138 -16.15 -0.05 12.53
CA LYS A 138 -15.58 -0.95 11.53
C LYS A 138 -16.71 -1.67 10.81
N ILE A 139 -16.72 -1.60 9.49
CA ILE A 139 -17.69 -2.28 8.63
C ILE A 139 -16.94 -3.22 7.73
N ILE A 140 -17.45 -4.43 7.57
CA ILE A 140 -16.95 -5.42 6.64
C ILE A 140 -18.12 -5.81 5.74
N ARG A 141 -17.90 -5.83 4.43
CA ARG A 141 -18.87 -6.28 3.45
C ARG A 141 -18.21 -7.26 2.51
N SER A 142 -18.88 -8.38 2.26
CA SER A 142 -18.44 -9.33 1.24
C SER A 142 -19.45 -9.41 0.10
N TYR A 143 -18.96 -9.48 -1.13
CA TYR A 143 -19.80 -9.59 -2.31
C TYR A 143 -19.06 -10.30 -3.44
N ARG A 144 -19.80 -10.62 -4.49
CA ARG A 144 -19.24 -11.17 -5.72
C ARG A 144 -19.46 -10.22 -6.88
N HIS A 145 -18.40 -9.98 -7.65
CA HIS A 145 -18.46 -9.30 -8.94
C HIS A 145 -17.80 -10.18 -10.00
N LYS A 146 -18.58 -10.66 -10.98
CA LYS A 146 -18.13 -11.63 -12.00
C LYS A 146 -17.57 -12.92 -11.35
N ASP A 147 -16.28 -13.22 -11.56
CA ASP A 147 -15.53 -14.34 -11.02
C ASP A 147 -14.77 -14.00 -9.72
N MET A 148 -14.86 -12.75 -9.27
CA MET A 148 -14.16 -12.23 -8.10
C MET A 148 -15.05 -12.22 -6.87
N PHE A 149 -14.50 -12.72 -5.77
CA PHE A 149 -15.09 -12.64 -4.43
C PHE A 149 -14.31 -11.60 -3.66
N ILE A 150 -15.01 -10.57 -3.18
CA ILE A 150 -14.39 -9.36 -2.65
C ILE A 150 -14.87 -9.18 -1.22
N THR A 151 -13.94 -8.94 -0.30
CA THR A 151 -14.23 -8.52 1.08
C THR A 151 -13.62 -7.15 1.29
N GLU A 152 -14.48 -6.14 1.47
CA GLU A 152 -14.09 -4.77 1.77
C GLU A 152 -14.22 -4.50 3.26
N THR A 153 -13.27 -3.74 3.80
CA THR A 153 -13.32 -3.21 5.16
C THR A 153 -13.24 -1.69 5.12
N TYR A 154 -14.08 -1.03 5.91
CA TYR A 154 -14.01 0.40 6.20
C TYR A 154 -13.85 0.57 7.70
N GLN A 155 -12.87 1.37 8.12
CA GLN A 155 -12.65 1.68 9.52
C GLN A 155 -12.22 3.13 9.67
N LYS A 156 -12.97 3.88 10.46
CA LYS A 156 -12.55 5.20 10.94
C LYS A 156 -11.78 5.02 12.25
N THR A 157 -10.49 5.33 12.25
CA THR A 157 -9.60 5.13 13.41
C THR A 157 -9.66 6.32 14.37
N ASP A 158 -9.74 7.53 13.83
CA ASP A 158 -9.91 8.77 14.57
C ASP A 158 -10.70 9.78 13.71
N GLU A 159 -10.81 11.04 14.14
CA GLU A 159 -11.57 12.06 13.40
C GLU A 159 -11.03 12.36 12.00
N TYR A 160 -9.74 12.11 11.76
CA TYR A 160 -8.97 12.50 10.59
C TYR A 160 -8.52 11.30 9.75
N THR A 161 -8.37 10.12 10.36
CA THR A 161 -7.82 8.93 9.73
C THR A 161 -8.90 7.91 9.35
N VAL A 162 -8.98 7.60 8.06
CA VAL A 162 -9.86 6.55 7.50
C VAL A 162 -9.02 5.47 6.82
N LYS A 163 -9.19 4.23 7.26
CA LYS A 163 -8.60 3.03 6.65
C LYS A 163 -9.67 2.30 5.84
N THR A 164 -9.39 2.06 4.56
CA THR A 164 -10.17 1.14 3.74
C THR A 164 -9.27 0.04 3.20
N SER A 165 -9.81 -1.16 3.07
CA SER A 165 -9.09 -2.27 2.46
C SER A 165 -10.02 -3.19 1.70
N SER A 166 -9.48 -3.91 0.73
CA SER A 166 -10.21 -4.87 -0.09
C SER A 166 -9.34 -6.07 -0.37
N PHE A 167 -9.85 -7.26 -0.02
CA PHE A 167 -9.27 -8.53 -0.43
C PHE A 167 -10.09 -9.12 -1.58
N THR A 168 -9.42 -9.51 -2.66
CA THR A 168 -10.04 -10.12 -3.83
C THR A 168 -9.53 -11.53 -4.04
N PHE A 169 -10.46 -12.47 -4.10
CA PHE A 169 -10.25 -13.90 -4.27
C PHE A 169 -10.85 -14.40 -5.58
N LYS A 170 -10.27 -15.47 -6.14
CA LYS A 170 -10.83 -16.21 -7.29
C LYS A 170 -10.88 -17.71 -6.98
N LYS A 171 -11.94 -18.40 -7.44
CA LYS A 171 -12.07 -19.85 -7.24
C LYS A 171 -10.90 -20.59 -7.90
N ASN A 172 -10.35 -21.58 -7.19
CA ASN A 172 -9.21 -22.40 -7.63
C ASN A 172 -7.96 -21.59 -8.00
N ASN A 173 -7.77 -20.43 -7.37
CA ASN A 173 -6.59 -19.60 -7.51
C ASN A 173 -5.92 -19.48 -6.14
N ASP A 174 -4.59 -19.59 -6.11
CA ASP A 174 -3.76 -19.40 -4.91
C ASP A 174 -3.42 -17.91 -4.68
N THR A 175 -3.66 -17.07 -5.67
CA THR A 175 -3.33 -15.66 -5.66
C THR A 175 -4.47 -14.83 -5.07
N VAL A 176 -4.15 -14.01 -4.08
CA VAL A 176 -5.05 -13.05 -3.45
C VAL A 176 -4.54 -11.64 -3.68
N GLN A 177 -5.40 -10.80 -4.23
CA GLN A 177 -5.09 -9.39 -4.46
C GLN A 177 -5.58 -8.58 -3.27
N PHE A 178 -4.76 -7.65 -2.80
CA PHE A 178 -5.06 -6.79 -1.67
C PHE A 178 -4.83 -5.33 -2.05
N TYR A 179 -5.82 -4.52 -1.72
CA TYR A 179 -5.73 -3.08 -1.78
C TYR A 179 -6.00 -2.52 -0.40
N LYS A 180 -5.22 -1.52 0.00
CA LYS A 180 -5.43 -0.76 1.23
C LYS A 180 -5.20 0.71 0.96
N MET A 181 -5.99 1.55 1.60
CA MET A 181 -5.84 2.98 1.56
C MET A 181 -6.01 3.55 2.96
N GLU A 182 -5.13 4.47 3.33
CA GLU A 182 -5.18 5.22 4.58
C GLU A 182 -5.17 6.71 4.24
N ASP A 183 -6.31 7.37 4.46
CA ASP A 183 -6.46 8.82 4.29
C ASP A 183 -6.22 9.51 5.65
N TYR A 184 -5.31 10.49 5.68
CA TYR A 184 -4.92 11.31 6.83
C TYR A 184 -5.33 12.80 6.69
#